data_AF-M1E7R4-F1
#
_entry.id   AF-M1E7R4-F1
#
_cell.length_a   1.000
_cell.length_b   1.000
_cell.length_c   1.000
_cell.angle_alpha   90.00
_cell.angle_beta   90.00
_cell.angle_gamma   90.00
#
_symmetry.space_group_name_H-M   'P 1'
#
loop_
_entity.id
_entity.type
_entity.pdbx_description
1 polymer ?
#
loop_
_entity_poly.entity_id
_entity_poly.type
_entity_poly.pdbx_seq_one_letter_code
_entity_poly.pdbx_strand_id
1 'polypeptide(L)'
;MEFRGKIFSIYSFYIAEEIDLALAQNLLNASKRVNFRRSKSTPKRLQYETPPITVNLDIPFDFDIIDDFYPSNINLKIFDFGAVSISLLWNGKTEFVNLKYISSDLFDSNLEEKVLSYVSELKNYLTKTLKKPFDEIIFEDYIVFQTDEIDSKPSEFLRNNKETIAHILRMEKENLSQMEIDEATQIALSYYEFDMVVIDYNASFVIDADYEDILEIIEFSQVELAQIRALDRILDKSLDYFESIIEKRSIFLPPIKEISLFFLNVSLNRERLDNALKLMGDLYLARIYKSLGLKLHVSEWENSLERNLKTLSDIYQLLREDFFQKIANFLEITIVILILVEIVLGLLRIL
;
A
#
# COMPACT_ATOMS: atom_id res chain seq x y z
N MET A 1 20.04 -19.07 23.32
CA MET A 1 20.00 -17.63 23.68
C MET A 1 18.53 -17.26 23.84
N GLU A 2 18.18 -16.50 24.87
CA GLU A 2 16.83 -15.95 25.04
C GLU A 2 16.70 -14.73 24.14
N PHE A 3 15.65 -14.66 23.32
CA PHE A 3 15.23 -13.46 22.64
C PHE A 3 14.27 -12.70 23.55
N ARG A 4 14.53 -11.42 23.76
CA ARG A 4 13.61 -10.50 24.40
C ARG A 4 13.40 -9.32 23.47
N GLY A 5 12.16 -9.00 23.17
CA GLY A 5 11.91 -7.99 22.15
C GLY A 5 10.45 -7.76 21.85
N LYS A 6 10.25 -7.12 20.70
CA LYS A 6 8.97 -6.69 20.18
C LYS A 6 8.72 -7.37 18.84
N ILE A 7 7.48 -7.73 18.59
CA ILE A 7 7.03 -8.11 17.26
C ILE A 7 5.98 -7.08 16.83
N PHE A 8 6.08 -6.58 15.61
CA PHE A 8 5.10 -5.69 15.02
C PHE A 8 4.44 -6.41 13.85
N SER A 9 3.15 -6.66 13.92
CA SER A 9 2.35 -7.10 12.77
C SER A 9 1.73 -5.85 12.15
N ILE A 10 2.21 -5.45 10.98
CA ILE A 10 1.80 -4.23 10.28
C ILE A 10 0.86 -4.65 9.16
N TYR A 11 -0.29 -3.99 9.08
CA TYR A 11 -1.27 -4.17 8.01
C TYR A 11 -1.57 -2.81 7.40
N SER A 12 -1.33 -2.68 6.10
CA SER A 12 -1.50 -1.42 5.37
C SER A 12 -2.59 -1.56 4.32
N PHE A 13 -3.50 -0.59 4.27
CA PHE A 13 -4.73 -0.63 3.50
C PHE A 13 -4.83 0.62 2.64
N TYR A 14 -5.39 0.48 1.44
CA TYR A 14 -5.77 1.60 0.59
C TYR A 14 -7.30 1.63 0.42
N ILE A 15 -7.98 2.59 1.07
CA ILE A 15 -9.45 2.53 1.24
C ILE A 15 -10.22 3.60 0.47
N ALA A 16 -9.54 4.67 0.03
CA ALA A 16 -10.12 5.77 -0.75
C ALA A 16 -9.02 6.49 -1.54
N GLU A 17 -9.37 7.34 -2.50
CA GLU A 17 -8.36 8.21 -3.15
C GLU A 17 -7.81 9.27 -2.20
N GLU A 18 -8.64 9.78 -1.28
CA GLU A 18 -8.22 10.79 -0.31
C GLU A 18 -9.07 10.69 0.96
N ILE A 19 -8.46 11.04 2.10
CA ILE A 19 -9.13 11.15 3.40
C ILE A 19 -8.96 12.57 3.91
N ASP A 20 -10.08 13.24 4.20
CA ASP A 20 -10.04 14.52 4.90
C ASP A 20 -9.64 14.30 6.37
N LEU A 21 -8.34 14.52 6.66
CA LEU A 21 -7.79 14.30 7.99
C LEU A 21 -8.41 15.24 9.04
N ALA A 22 -8.81 16.46 8.67
CA ALA A 22 -9.43 17.38 9.64
C ALA A 22 -10.80 16.85 10.07
N LEU A 23 -11.62 16.39 9.12
CA LEU A 23 -12.90 15.76 9.42
C LEU A 23 -12.73 14.42 10.14
N ALA A 24 -11.78 13.58 9.72
CA ALA A 24 -11.50 12.30 10.36
C ALA A 24 -11.06 12.49 11.81
N GLN A 25 -10.15 13.42 12.08
CA GLN A 25 -9.71 13.75 13.44
C GLN A 25 -10.88 14.21 14.33
N ASN A 26 -11.79 15.02 13.78
CA ASN A 26 -12.97 15.48 14.51
C ASN A 26 -13.94 14.33 14.84
N LEU A 27 -14.17 13.41 13.90
CA LEU A 27 -14.99 12.22 14.14
C LEU A 27 -14.37 11.32 15.21
N LEU A 28 -13.08 11.02 15.09
CA LEU A 28 -12.36 10.18 16.06
C LEU A 28 -12.38 10.79 17.46
N ASN A 29 -12.17 12.11 17.60
CA ASN A 29 -12.24 12.81 18.89
C ASN A 29 -13.64 12.83 19.49
N ALA A 30 -14.69 12.84 18.66
CA ALA A 30 -16.08 12.81 19.11
C ALA A 30 -16.55 11.40 19.52
N SER A 31 -15.79 10.37 19.16
CA SER A 31 -16.10 8.99 19.54
C SER A 31 -15.88 8.76 21.03
N LYS A 32 -16.91 8.23 21.70
CA LYS A 32 -16.81 7.73 23.08
C LYS A 32 -16.50 6.23 23.17
N ARG A 33 -16.39 5.54 22.03
CA ARG A 33 -16.30 4.07 21.93
C ARG A 33 -14.87 3.53 22.00
N VAL A 34 -13.88 4.33 21.63
CA VAL A 34 -12.46 3.95 21.65
C VAL A 34 -11.68 5.11 22.25
N ASN A 35 -10.87 4.87 23.28
CA ASN A 35 -9.99 5.91 23.81
C ASN A 35 -8.83 6.10 22.85
N PHE A 36 -9.04 7.00 21.91
CA PHE A 36 -8.05 7.44 20.96
C PHE A 36 -6.96 8.27 21.67
N ARG A 37 -5.89 7.62 22.17
CA ARG A 37 -4.75 8.32 22.78
C ARG A 37 -3.72 8.64 21.71
N ARG A 38 -3.40 9.94 21.52
CA ARG A 38 -2.29 10.37 20.65
C ARG A 38 -1.01 9.60 21.01
N SER A 39 -0.41 8.94 20.03
CA SER A 39 0.93 8.38 20.18
C SER A 39 1.96 9.53 20.22
N LYS A 40 2.94 9.43 21.12
CA LYS A 40 4.06 10.38 21.23
C LYS A 40 5.28 9.99 20.40
N SER A 41 5.22 8.87 19.67
CA SER A 41 6.31 8.48 18.78
C SER A 41 6.23 9.31 17.51
N THR A 42 6.85 10.48 17.52
CA THR A 42 7.17 11.20 16.30
C THR A 42 8.56 10.74 15.88
N PRO A 43 8.71 10.13 14.69
CA PRO A 43 10.03 9.77 14.18
C PRO A 43 10.92 11.02 14.16
N LYS A 44 12.17 10.88 14.62
CA LYS A 44 13.05 12.05 14.81
C LYS A 44 13.66 12.51 13.50
N ARG A 45 13.83 11.58 12.55
CA ARG A 45 14.60 11.78 11.31
C ARG A 45 13.73 11.76 10.04
N LEU A 46 12.42 11.62 10.21
CA LEU A 46 11.44 11.59 9.12
C LEU A 46 10.48 12.76 9.24
N GLN A 47 10.13 13.36 8.10
CA GLN A 47 9.16 14.43 8.06
C GLN A 47 8.08 14.11 7.04
N TYR A 48 6.85 14.01 7.52
CA TYR A 48 5.68 13.99 6.65
C TYR A 48 5.36 15.40 6.16
N GLU A 49 5.02 15.54 4.87
CA GLU A 49 4.46 16.80 4.35
C GLU A 49 3.12 17.10 5.01
N THR A 50 2.21 16.11 5.01
CA THR A 50 0.98 16.11 5.80
C THR A 50 1.08 15.00 6.85
N PRO A 51 1.24 15.33 8.15
CA PRO A 51 1.35 14.31 9.18
C PRO A 51 0.09 13.44 9.27
N PRO A 52 0.22 12.10 9.28
CA PRO A 52 -0.92 11.22 9.44
C PRO A 52 -1.57 11.39 10.83
N ILE A 53 -2.85 11.05 10.92
CA ILE A 53 -3.49 10.90 12.22
C ILE A 53 -2.97 9.61 12.84
N THR A 54 -2.27 9.69 13.97
CA THR A 54 -1.79 8.52 14.72
C THR A 54 -2.56 8.33 16.00
N VAL A 55 -3.07 7.13 16.21
CA VAL A 55 -3.86 6.81 17.40
C VAL A 55 -3.60 5.43 17.96
N ASN A 56 -3.40 5.35 19.27
CA ASN A 56 -3.44 4.08 19.98
C ASN A 56 -4.89 3.69 20.25
N LEU A 57 -5.27 2.50 19.81
CA LEU A 57 -6.60 1.96 19.98
C LEU A 57 -6.67 1.17 21.29
N ASP A 58 -7.50 1.66 22.21
CA ASP A 58 -7.81 1.01 23.49
C ASP A 58 -9.00 0.05 23.28
N ILE A 59 -8.77 -1.01 22.53
CA ILE A 59 -9.74 -2.07 22.22
C ILE A 59 -9.30 -3.32 22.99
N PRO A 60 -10.21 -4.14 23.54
CA PRO A 60 -9.82 -5.43 24.09
C PRO A 60 -9.04 -6.22 23.04
N PHE A 61 -7.83 -6.65 23.40
CA PHE A 61 -7.05 -7.54 22.56
C PHE A 61 -7.75 -8.89 22.50
N ASP A 62 -8.68 -9.05 21.58
CA ASP A 62 -9.28 -10.34 21.23
C ASP A 62 -8.35 -11.09 20.25
N PHE A 63 -7.05 -11.05 20.56
CA PHE A 63 -6.00 -11.74 19.82
C PHE A 63 -5.44 -12.80 20.74
N ASP A 64 -5.35 -14.02 20.23
CA ASP A 64 -4.81 -15.12 20.99
C ASP A 64 -3.35 -14.84 21.33
N ILE A 65 -2.94 -15.22 22.53
CA ILE A 65 -1.53 -15.18 22.92
C ILE A 65 -0.78 -16.16 22.01
N ILE A 66 0.32 -15.70 21.43
CA ILE A 66 1.18 -16.53 20.59
C ILE A 66 2.41 -16.86 21.40
N ASP A 67 2.44 -18.08 21.97
CA ASP A 67 3.49 -18.54 22.88
C ASP A 67 3.65 -17.60 24.11
N ASP A 68 4.83 -17.03 24.34
CA ASP A 68 5.11 -16.06 25.41
C ASP A 68 5.04 -14.59 24.92
N PHE A 69 4.41 -14.34 23.77
CA PHE A 69 4.17 -12.99 23.23
C PHE A 69 2.73 -12.53 23.42
N TYR A 70 2.58 -11.40 24.11
CA TYR A 70 1.29 -10.83 24.46
C TYR A 70 1.02 -9.57 23.64
N PRO A 71 -0.19 -9.42 23.07
CA PRO A 71 -0.58 -8.21 22.38
C PRO A 71 -0.71 -7.08 23.41
N SER A 72 -0.12 -5.92 23.11
CA SER A 72 0.12 -4.88 24.11
C SER A 72 -0.28 -3.48 23.65
N ASN A 73 -0.27 -3.22 22.35
CA ASN A 73 -0.74 -1.98 21.77
C ASN A 73 -1.22 -2.20 20.33
N ILE A 74 -2.21 -1.43 19.90
CA ILE A 74 -2.65 -1.34 18.51
C ILE A 74 -2.53 0.13 18.10
N ASN A 75 -1.69 0.41 17.12
CA ASN A 75 -1.52 1.76 16.59
C ASN A 75 -2.19 1.87 15.21
N LEU A 76 -3.08 2.84 15.06
CA LEU A 76 -3.75 3.19 13.81
C LEU A 76 -3.11 4.46 13.24
N LYS A 77 -2.73 4.43 11.97
CA LYS A 77 -2.36 5.62 11.19
C LYS A 77 -3.33 5.83 10.04
N ILE A 78 -3.76 7.07 9.84
CA ILE A 78 -4.62 7.47 8.72
C ILE A 78 -3.90 8.56 7.93
N PHE A 79 -3.72 8.31 6.64
CA PHE A 79 -3.01 9.19 5.72
C PHE A 79 -4.00 9.98 4.86
N ASP A 80 -3.64 11.22 4.52
CA ASP A 80 -4.48 12.10 3.71
C ASP A 80 -4.66 11.56 2.29
N PHE A 81 -3.66 10.85 1.77
CA PHE A 81 -3.69 10.23 0.45
C PHE A 81 -4.47 8.90 0.39
N GLY A 82 -5.37 8.59 1.32
CA GLY A 82 -6.29 7.45 1.14
C GLY A 82 -5.94 6.16 1.88
N ALA A 83 -4.75 6.10 2.48
CA ALA A 83 -4.26 4.91 3.15
C ALA A 83 -4.54 4.87 4.65
N VAL A 84 -4.59 3.66 5.20
CA VAL A 84 -4.69 3.38 6.63
C VAL A 84 -3.69 2.30 6.97
N SER A 85 -2.93 2.45 8.06
CA SER A 85 -2.07 1.40 8.59
C SER A 85 -2.46 1.02 10.01
N ILE A 86 -2.40 -0.26 10.33
CA ILE A 86 -2.62 -0.81 11.66
C ILE A 86 -1.39 -1.62 12.06
N SER A 87 -0.76 -1.23 13.16
CA SER A 87 0.40 -1.94 13.72
C SER A 87 0.02 -2.55 15.08
N LEU A 88 0.09 -3.88 15.16
CA LEU A 88 -0.09 -4.66 16.38
C LEU A 88 1.27 -4.88 17.03
N LEU A 89 1.46 -4.36 18.25
CA LEU A 89 2.67 -4.57 19.03
C LEU A 89 2.49 -5.73 20.00
N TRP A 90 3.36 -6.72 19.85
CA TRP A 90 3.51 -7.86 20.74
C TRP A 90 4.79 -7.70 21.55
N ASN A 91 4.69 -7.83 22.88
CA ASN A 91 5.86 -7.85 23.76
C ASN A 91 6.01 -9.24 24.35
N GLY A 92 7.24 -9.76 24.36
CA GLY A 92 7.48 -11.10 24.84
C GLY A 92 8.96 -11.47 24.91
N LYS A 93 9.17 -12.73 25.29
CA LYS A 93 10.49 -13.35 25.27
C LYS A 93 10.33 -14.84 25.01
N THR A 94 11.33 -15.45 24.38
CA THR A 94 11.33 -16.88 24.07
C THR A 94 12.76 -17.33 23.78
N GLU A 95 13.00 -18.63 23.57
CA GLU A 95 14.28 -19.04 23.01
C GLU A 95 14.39 -18.58 21.57
N PHE A 96 15.52 -17.98 21.17
CA PHE A 96 15.68 -17.41 19.83
C PHE A 96 15.33 -18.39 18.69
N VAL A 97 15.65 -19.68 18.85
CA VAL A 97 15.32 -20.73 17.87
C VAL A 97 13.81 -20.95 17.73
N ASN A 98 13.02 -20.64 18.75
CA ASN A 98 11.57 -20.81 18.74
C ASN A 98 10.83 -19.68 18.01
N LEU A 99 11.51 -18.56 17.72
CA LEU A 99 10.90 -17.46 16.96
C LEU A 99 10.40 -17.89 15.58
N LYS A 100 10.98 -18.92 14.96
CA LYS A 100 10.47 -19.46 13.69
C LYS A 100 9.05 -20.03 13.82
N TYR A 101 8.71 -20.61 14.98
CA TYR A 101 7.36 -21.13 15.24
C TYR A 101 6.40 -19.98 15.44
N ILE A 102 6.77 -18.96 16.24
CA ILE A 102 5.98 -17.74 16.42
C ILE A 102 5.74 -17.03 15.08
N SER A 103 6.76 -16.95 14.23
CA SER A 103 6.63 -16.33 12.91
C SER A 103 5.64 -17.05 12.00
N SER A 104 5.69 -18.39 11.98
CA SER A 104 4.74 -19.18 11.20
C SER A 104 3.35 -19.19 11.83
N ASP A 105 3.22 -19.20 13.15
CA ASP A 105 1.92 -19.14 13.83
C ASP A 105 1.24 -17.78 13.65
N LEU A 106 2.01 -16.69 13.55
CA LEU A 106 1.51 -15.37 13.16
C LEU A 106 0.97 -15.37 11.73
N PHE A 107 1.67 -16.04 10.80
CA PHE A 107 1.23 -16.18 9.42
C PHE A 107 -0.05 -17.03 9.28
N ASP A 108 -0.13 -18.15 10.01
CA ASP A 108 -1.29 -19.06 10.00
C ASP A 108 -2.48 -18.55 10.86
N SER A 109 -2.36 -17.37 11.48
CA SER A 109 -3.35 -16.84 12.42
C SER A 109 -4.58 -16.24 11.73
N ASN A 110 -5.63 -15.98 12.51
CA ASN A 110 -6.80 -15.23 12.05
C ASN A 110 -6.63 -13.69 12.18
N LEU A 111 -5.40 -13.20 12.30
CA LEU A 111 -5.13 -11.77 12.47
C LEU A 111 -5.60 -10.96 11.27
N GLU A 112 -5.32 -11.42 10.04
CA GLU A 112 -5.76 -10.76 8.81
C GLU A 112 -7.28 -10.54 8.78
N GLU A 113 -8.06 -11.59 9.06
CA GLU A 113 -9.52 -11.52 9.07
C GLU A 113 -10.04 -10.52 10.12
N LYS A 114 -9.45 -10.53 11.32
CA LYS A 114 -9.81 -9.62 12.42
C LYS A 114 -9.49 -8.17 12.06
N VAL A 115 -8.30 -7.91 11.52
CA VAL A 115 -7.87 -6.56 11.13
C VAL A 115 -8.69 -6.07 9.94
N LEU A 116 -8.99 -6.92 8.95
CA LEU A 116 -9.83 -6.58 7.81
C LEU A 116 -11.26 -6.22 8.24
N SER A 117 -11.83 -6.97 9.18
CA SER A 117 -13.13 -6.66 9.78
C SER A 117 -13.10 -5.27 10.46
N TYR A 118 -12.06 -5.01 11.25
CA TYR A 118 -11.87 -3.74 11.92
C TYR A 118 -11.74 -2.56 10.93
N VAL A 119 -10.94 -2.70 9.87
CA VAL A 119 -10.78 -1.66 8.84
C VAL A 119 -12.07 -1.43 8.07
N SER A 120 -12.85 -2.49 7.82
CA SER A 120 -14.17 -2.38 7.19
C SER A 120 -15.13 -1.56 8.07
N GLU A 121 -15.15 -1.80 9.38
CA GLU A 121 -15.91 -0.99 10.33
C GLU A 121 -15.41 0.46 10.39
N LEU A 122 -14.09 0.67 10.41
CA LEU A 122 -13.47 1.99 10.40
C LEU A 122 -13.82 2.77 9.12
N LYS A 123 -13.77 2.14 7.95
CA LYS A 123 -14.16 2.73 6.66
C LYS A 123 -15.62 3.16 6.66
N ASN A 124 -16.51 2.35 7.24
CA ASN A 124 -17.92 2.70 7.41
C ASN A 124 -18.09 3.88 8.39
N TYR A 125 -17.32 3.92 9.48
CA TYR A 125 -17.35 5.02 10.42
C TYR A 125 -16.83 6.34 9.81
N LEU A 126 -15.80 6.26 8.97
CA LEU A 126 -15.14 7.38 8.31
C LEU A 126 -15.79 7.76 6.97
N THR A 127 -16.90 7.16 6.54
CA THR A 127 -17.45 7.34 5.18
C THR A 127 -17.62 8.80 4.75
N LYS A 128 -17.93 9.72 5.67
CA LYS A 128 -18.08 11.16 5.37
C LYS A 128 -16.76 11.90 5.11
N THR A 129 -15.63 11.29 5.42
CA THR A 129 -14.28 11.85 5.25
C THR A 129 -13.57 11.28 4.04
N LEU A 130 -14.07 10.17 3.48
CA LEU A 130 -13.50 9.49 2.33
C LEU A 130 -13.94 10.16 1.03
N LYS A 131 -12.99 10.55 0.19
CA LYS A 131 -13.25 10.98 -1.19
C LYS A 131 -13.01 9.80 -2.12
N LYS A 132 -14.07 9.38 -2.82
CA LYS A 132 -14.08 8.19 -3.68
C LYS A 132 -13.53 6.95 -2.95
N PRO A 133 -14.27 6.44 -1.94
CA PRO A 133 -13.91 5.18 -1.32
C PRO A 133 -13.91 4.06 -2.35
N PHE A 134 -12.95 3.14 -2.26
CA PHE A 134 -12.94 1.95 -3.11
C PHE A 134 -13.89 0.89 -2.55
N ASP A 135 -14.47 0.04 -3.39
CA ASP A 135 -15.34 -1.04 -2.91
C ASP A 135 -14.52 -2.15 -2.28
N GLU A 136 -13.53 -2.64 -3.01
CA GLU A 136 -12.59 -3.66 -2.56
C GLU A 136 -11.51 -3.05 -1.68
N ILE A 137 -11.19 -3.72 -0.58
CA ILE A 137 -10.10 -3.34 0.31
C ILE A 137 -8.93 -4.27 0.00
N ILE A 138 -7.86 -3.69 -0.51
CA ILE A 138 -6.58 -4.39 -0.74
C ILE A 138 -5.67 -4.02 0.41
N PHE A 139 -4.93 -5.00 0.90
CA PHE A 139 -4.02 -4.83 2.01
C PHE A 139 -2.71 -5.56 1.77
N GLU A 140 -1.68 -5.05 2.43
CA GLU A 140 -0.38 -5.71 2.60
C GLU A 140 -0.14 -5.93 4.08
N ASP A 141 0.52 -7.03 4.40
CA ASP A 141 0.96 -7.36 5.73
C ASP A 141 2.50 -7.50 5.78
N TYR A 142 3.07 -7.17 6.93
CA TYR A 142 4.51 -7.30 7.14
C TYR A 142 4.83 -7.43 8.62
N ILE A 143 5.76 -8.31 8.95
CA ILE A 143 6.15 -8.54 10.35
C ILE A 143 7.55 -8.00 10.63
N VAL A 144 7.70 -7.26 11.72
CA VAL A 144 9.01 -6.80 12.18
C VAL A 144 9.32 -7.43 13.53
N PHE A 145 10.39 -8.22 13.57
CA PHE A 145 10.96 -8.74 14.81
C PHE A 145 12.05 -7.77 15.27
N GLN A 146 11.89 -7.15 16.43
CA GLN A 146 12.81 -6.15 16.95
C GLN A 146 13.37 -6.57 18.30
N THR A 147 14.67 -6.39 18.48
CA THR A 147 15.36 -6.49 19.78
C THR A 147 16.51 -5.49 19.84
N ASP A 148 16.93 -5.12 21.04
CA ASP A 148 18.17 -4.40 21.33
C ASP A 148 19.08 -5.19 22.28
N GLU A 149 18.65 -6.38 22.71
CA GLU A 149 19.34 -7.25 23.65
C GLU A 149 19.98 -8.43 22.90
N ILE A 150 21.22 -8.24 22.41
CA ILE A 150 22.02 -9.33 21.84
C ILE A 150 23.37 -9.52 22.54
N ASP A 151 23.80 -10.79 22.64
CA ASP A 151 25.00 -11.19 23.39
C ASP A 151 26.32 -11.02 22.60
N SER A 152 26.25 -10.52 21.36
CA SER A 152 27.41 -10.40 20.45
C SER A 152 27.25 -9.22 19.48
N LYS A 153 28.23 -8.97 18.61
CA LYS A 153 28.07 -7.96 17.56
C LYS A 153 27.00 -8.42 16.55
N PRO A 154 26.16 -7.54 16.00
CA PRO A 154 25.10 -7.92 15.07
C PRO A 154 25.58 -8.77 13.88
N SER A 155 26.76 -8.48 13.32
CA SER A 155 27.35 -9.25 12.23
C SER A 155 27.73 -10.68 12.60
N GLU A 156 28.23 -10.89 13.81
CA GLU A 156 28.53 -12.22 14.35
C GLU A 156 27.24 -12.96 14.70
N PHE A 157 26.27 -12.26 15.29
CA PHE A 157 24.95 -12.79 15.59
C PHE A 157 24.27 -13.32 14.33
N LEU A 158 24.22 -12.53 13.25
CA LEU A 158 23.64 -12.94 11.97
C LEU A 158 24.36 -14.18 11.41
N ARG A 159 25.70 -14.20 11.42
CA ARG A 159 26.46 -15.34 10.90
C ARG A 159 26.15 -16.63 11.66
N ASN A 160 26.03 -16.56 12.98
CA ASN A 160 25.82 -17.73 13.84
C ASN A 160 24.35 -18.20 13.82
N ASN A 161 23.42 -17.32 13.46
CA ASN A 161 21.97 -17.56 13.52
C ASN A 161 21.28 -17.46 12.16
N LYS A 162 22.04 -17.51 11.06
CA LYS A 162 21.57 -17.23 9.69
C LYS A 162 20.36 -18.08 9.29
N GLU A 163 20.40 -19.37 9.60
CA GLU A 163 19.31 -20.31 9.31
C GLU A 163 18.02 -19.93 10.06
N THR A 164 18.11 -19.72 11.38
CA THR A 164 16.94 -19.32 12.17
C THR A 164 16.37 -17.98 11.72
N ILE A 165 17.21 -16.99 11.43
CA ILE A 165 16.76 -15.70 10.88
C ILE A 165 16.06 -15.91 9.54
N ALA A 166 16.60 -16.73 8.63
CA ALA A 166 15.93 -17.04 7.37
C ALA A 166 14.53 -17.66 7.57
N HIS A 167 14.38 -18.61 8.51
CA HIS A 167 13.07 -19.18 8.83
C HIS A 167 12.08 -18.15 9.39
N ILE A 168 12.54 -17.26 10.26
CA ILE A 168 11.72 -16.15 10.77
C ILE A 168 11.28 -15.27 9.59
N LEU A 169 12.21 -14.87 8.72
CA LEU A 169 11.93 -13.95 7.62
C LEU A 169 11.01 -14.56 6.56
N ARG A 170 11.12 -15.87 6.29
CA ARG A 170 10.26 -16.59 5.35
C ARG A 170 8.92 -17.04 5.96
N MET A 171 8.81 -17.05 7.30
CA MET A 171 7.66 -17.57 8.04
C MET A 171 7.40 -19.07 7.83
N GLU A 172 8.46 -19.84 7.53
CA GLU A 172 8.37 -21.26 7.16
C GLU A 172 8.92 -22.17 8.25
N LYS A 173 8.18 -23.25 8.55
CA LYS A 173 8.57 -24.29 9.52
C LYS A 173 9.47 -25.36 8.90
N GLU A 174 9.33 -25.61 7.60
CA GLU A 174 10.11 -26.62 6.88
C GLU A 174 11.53 -26.15 6.58
N ASN A 175 12.47 -27.10 6.50
CA ASN A 175 13.88 -26.80 6.27
C ASN A 175 14.10 -26.05 4.95
N LEU A 176 14.69 -24.87 5.04
CA LEU A 176 15.08 -24.08 3.88
C LEU A 176 16.34 -24.66 3.24
N SER A 177 16.44 -24.55 1.91
CA SER A 177 17.69 -24.85 1.22
C SER A 177 18.77 -23.82 1.59
N GLN A 178 20.06 -24.16 1.42
CA GLN A 178 21.13 -23.19 1.66
C GLN A 178 21.00 -21.94 0.79
N MET A 179 20.50 -22.10 -0.45
CA MET A 179 20.25 -20.99 -1.37
C MET A 179 19.17 -20.06 -0.84
N GLU A 180 18.07 -20.61 -0.30
CA GLU A 180 17.00 -19.84 0.33
C GLU A 180 17.47 -19.11 1.59
N ILE A 181 18.28 -19.78 2.43
CA ILE A 181 18.87 -19.17 3.62
C ILE A 181 19.76 -17.98 3.23
N ASP A 182 20.58 -18.15 2.20
CA ASP A 182 21.47 -17.11 1.71
C ASP A 182 20.71 -15.93 1.09
N GLU A 183 19.63 -16.19 0.35
CA GLU A 183 18.78 -15.18 -0.27
C GLU A 183 17.95 -14.39 0.75
N ALA A 184 17.35 -15.09 1.72
CA ALA A 184 16.51 -14.49 2.76
C ALA A 184 17.29 -13.52 3.65
N THR A 185 18.57 -13.81 3.87
CA THR A 185 19.45 -13.01 4.74
C THR A 185 20.43 -12.13 3.96
N GLN A 186 20.26 -12.03 2.64
CA GLN A 186 21.18 -11.31 1.75
C GLN A 186 21.23 -9.81 2.05
N ILE A 187 20.07 -9.21 2.34
CA ILE A 187 19.95 -7.78 2.61
C ILE A 187 20.05 -7.55 4.11
N ALA A 188 21.28 -7.39 4.59
CA ALA A 188 21.59 -6.97 5.95
C ALA A 188 22.30 -5.60 5.92
N LEU A 189 21.76 -4.62 6.64
CA LEU A 189 22.26 -3.24 6.66
C LEU A 189 22.55 -2.80 8.10
N SER A 190 23.73 -2.23 8.31
CA SER A 190 24.14 -1.60 9.58
C SER A 190 24.72 -0.21 9.28
N TYR A 191 24.50 0.73 10.19
CA TYR A 191 25.11 2.06 10.16
C TYR A 191 26.12 2.23 11.31
N TYR A 192 25.75 1.78 12.50
CA TYR A 192 26.61 1.71 13.67
C TYR A 192 27.12 0.28 13.92
N GLU A 193 28.02 0.15 14.90
CA GLU A 193 28.61 -1.15 15.24
C GLU A 193 27.61 -2.11 15.92
N PHE A 194 26.53 -1.58 16.48
CA PHE A 194 25.55 -2.30 17.29
C PHE A 194 24.12 -2.20 16.74
N ASP A 195 23.95 -1.76 15.49
CA ASP A 195 22.67 -1.82 14.78
C ASP A 195 22.72 -2.82 13.62
N MET A 196 21.57 -3.36 13.26
CA MET A 196 21.40 -4.15 12.03
C MET A 196 19.92 -4.26 11.69
N VAL A 197 19.60 -4.18 10.40
CA VAL A 197 18.31 -4.64 9.88
C VAL A 197 18.55 -5.69 8.79
N VAL A 198 17.87 -6.82 8.89
CA VAL A 198 17.79 -7.85 7.85
C VAL A 198 16.39 -7.78 7.24
N ILE A 199 16.32 -7.62 5.92
CA ILE A 199 15.07 -7.33 5.20
C ILE A 199 14.77 -8.47 4.23
N ASP A 200 13.58 -9.05 4.35
CA ASP A 200 13.00 -9.95 3.35
C ASP A 200 11.57 -9.53 2.98
N TYR A 201 10.89 -10.36 2.19
CA TYR A 201 9.59 -10.07 1.59
C TYR A 201 8.44 -10.09 2.61
N ASN A 202 8.40 -11.08 3.52
CA ASN A 202 7.32 -11.19 4.52
C ASN A 202 7.65 -10.46 5.83
N ALA A 203 8.95 -10.35 6.16
CA ALA A 203 9.37 -9.81 7.45
C ALA A 203 10.75 -9.16 7.42
N SER A 204 11.02 -8.40 8.48
CA SER A 204 12.34 -7.86 8.81
C SER A 204 12.76 -8.27 10.22
N PHE A 205 14.06 -8.43 10.42
CA PHE A 205 14.67 -8.62 11.73
C PHE A 205 15.55 -7.40 12.05
N VAL A 206 15.18 -6.65 13.09
CA VAL A 206 15.79 -5.39 13.50
C VAL A 206 16.50 -5.56 14.85
N ILE A 207 17.78 -5.24 14.86
CA ILE A 207 18.61 -5.10 16.05
C ILE A 207 18.93 -3.63 16.19
N ASP A 208 18.16 -2.91 17.00
CA ASP A 208 18.39 -1.48 17.27
C ASP A 208 17.56 -1.03 18.48
N ALA A 209 18.13 -0.17 19.31
CA ALA A 209 17.43 0.50 20.41
C ALA A 209 16.61 1.72 19.92
N ASP A 210 17.08 2.41 18.86
CA ASP A 210 16.41 3.55 18.21
C ASP A 210 15.64 3.08 16.94
N TYR A 211 14.92 1.96 17.05
CA TYR A 211 14.27 1.27 15.93
C TYR A 211 13.07 2.02 15.33
N GLU A 212 12.53 3.06 16.00
CA GLU A 212 11.26 3.68 15.58
C GLU A 212 11.32 4.32 14.20
N ASP A 213 12.46 4.92 13.83
CA ASP A 213 12.64 5.49 12.49
C ASP A 213 12.70 4.38 11.41
N ILE A 214 13.25 3.19 11.73
CA ILE A 214 13.27 2.03 10.84
C ILE A 214 11.86 1.48 10.66
N LEU A 215 11.13 1.31 11.76
CA LEU A 215 9.75 0.82 11.76
C LEU A 215 8.83 1.73 10.93
N GLU A 216 8.98 3.06 11.05
CA GLU A 216 8.21 4.01 10.25
C GLU A 216 8.46 3.87 8.74
N ILE A 217 9.71 3.63 8.34
CA ILE A 217 10.04 3.41 6.92
C ILE A 217 9.46 2.10 6.42
N ILE A 218 9.56 1.03 7.20
CA ILE A 218 8.95 -0.26 6.86
C ILE A 218 7.43 -0.08 6.70
N GLU A 219 6.76 0.55 7.66
CA GLU A 219 5.32 0.82 7.61
C GLU A 219 4.96 1.68 6.39
N PHE A 220 5.72 2.72 6.09
CA PHE A 220 5.50 3.56 4.92
C PHE A 220 5.68 2.79 3.60
N SER A 221 6.71 1.95 3.48
CA SER A 221 6.91 1.09 2.30
C SER A 221 5.75 0.10 2.10
N GLN A 222 5.15 -0.40 3.18
CA GLN A 222 3.97 -1.25 3.10
C GLN A 222 2.73 -0.48 2.64
N VAL A 223 2.55 0.75 3.12
CA VAL A 223 1.50 1.65 2.64
C VAL A 223 1.65 1.96 1.15
N GLU A 224 2.89 2.18 0.69
CA GLU A 224 3.20 2.39 -0.73
C GLU A 224 2.86 1.17 -1.58
N LEU A 225 3.27 -0.02 -1.16
CA LEU A 225 2.95 -1.27 -1.86
C LEU A 225 1.43 -1.49 -1.94
N ALA A 226 0.71 -1.30 -0.82
CA ALA A 226 -0.74 -1.43 -0.77
C ALA A 226 -1.45 -0.47 -1.73
N GLN A 227 -0.97 0.77 -1.82
CA GLN A 227 -1.50 1.75 -2.78
C GLN A 227 -1.26 1.29 -4.22
N ILE A 228 -0.03 0.92 -4.58
CA ILE A 228 0.30 0.54 -5.97
C ILE A 228 -0.51 -0.68 -6.39
N ARG A 229 -0.58 -1.73 -5.55
CA ARG A 229 -1.38 -2.93 -5.84
C ARG A 229 -2.87 -2.62 -5.94
N ALA A 230 -3.37 -1.68 -5.13
CA ALA A 230 -4.75 -1.25 -5.25
C ALA A 230 -5.05 -0.48 -6.53
N LEU A 231 -4.17 0.45 -6.91
CA LEU A 231 -4.29 1.22 -8.14
C LEU A 231 -4.22 0.31 -9.38
N ASP A 232 -3.33 -0.67 -9.39
CA ASP A 232 -3.19 -1.65 -10.47
C ASP A 232 -4.49 -2.43 -10.65
N ARG A 233 -5.07 -2.94 -9.56
CA ARG A 233 -6.34 -3.68 -9.59
C ARG A 233 -7.54 -2.82 -10.01
N ILE A 234 -7.58 -1.55 -9.60
CA ILE A 234 -8.64 -0.62 -10.04
C ILE A 234 -8.51 -0.33 -11.53
N LEU A 235 -7.28 -0.18 -12.02
CA LEU A 235 -6.98 0.09 -13.42
C LEU A 235 -7.29 -1.11 -14.30
N ASP A 236 -6.95 -2.33 -13.89
CA ASP A 236 -7.30 -3.58 -14.59
C ASP A 236 -8.83 -3.70 -14.78
N LYS A 237 -9.60 -3.50 -13.70
CA LYS A 237 -11.08 -3.50 -13.80
C LYS A 237 -11.62 -2.42 -14.73
N SER A 238 -10.93 -1.28 -14.78
CA SER A 238 -11.32 -0.18 -15.66
C SER A 238 -11.03 -0.51 -17.12
N LEU A 239 -9.88 -1.15 -17.40
CA LEU A 239 -9.53 -1.65 -18.74
C LEU A 239 -10.59 -2.64 -19.24
N ASP A 240 -10.95 -3.66 -18.45
CA ASP A 240 -12.01 -4.63 -18.78
C ASP A 240 -13.33 -3.93 -19.13
N TYR A 241 -13.69 -2.90 -18.35
CA TYR A 241 -14.90 -2.10 -18.58
C TYR A 241 -14.84 -1.35 -19.93
N PHE A 242 -13.75 -0.65 -20.22
CA PHE A 242 -13.61 0.13 -21.45
C PHE A 242 -13.52 -0.77 -22.69
N GLU A 243 -12.83 -1.90 -22.61
CA GLU A 243 -12.81 -2.91 -23.69
C GLU A 243 -14.23 -3.40 -24.01
N SER A 244 -15.03 -3.70 -22.99
CA SER A 244 -16.42 -4.15 -23.18
C SER A 244 -17.32 -3.11 -23.87
N ILE A 245 -17.03 -1.80 -23.69
CA ILE A 245 -17.74 -0.71 -24.37
C ILE A 245 -17.38 -0.67 -25.86
N ILE A 246 -16.10 -0.87 -26.18
CA ILE A 246 -15.58 -0.88 -27.54
C ILE A 246 -16.19 -2.04 -28.33
N GLU A 247 -16.17 -3.25 -27.75
CA GLU A 247 -16.73 -4.45 -28.39
C GLU A 247 -18.22 -4.30 -28.72
N LYS A 248 -18.99 -3.68 -27.83
CA LYS A 248 -20.44 -3.49 -27.98
C LYS A 248 -20.82 -2.42 -29.02
N ARG A 249 -19.85 -1.80 -29.71
CA ARG A 249 -20.06 -0.77 -30.74
C ARG A 249 -21.10 0.27 -30.34
N SER A 250 -21.11 0.70 -29.09
CA SER A 250 -22.08 1.70 -28.64
C SER A 250 -21.88 2.99 -29.44
N ILE A 251 -22.94 3.46 -30.07
CA ILE A 251 -22.96 4.68 -30.90
C ILE A 251 -22.90 5.95 -30.02
N PHE A 252 -23.09 5.79 -28.71
CA PHE A 252 -23.01 6.89 -27.76
C PHE A 252 -21.57 7.24 -27.41
N LEU A 253 -21.33 8.55 -27.22
CA LEU A 253 -20.03 9.15 -26.97
C LEU A 253 -19.18 8.27 -26.04
N PRO A 254 -17.98 7.84 -26.44
CA PRO A 254 -17.10 7.11 -25.54
C PRO A 254 -16.82 7.94 -24.29
N PRO A 255 -16.62 7.33 -23.11
CA PRO A 255 -16.40 8.02 -21.83
C PRO A 255 -14.98 8.61 -21.72
N ILE A 256 -14.54 9.31 -22.78
CA ILE A 256 -13.26 10.03 -22.94
C ILE A 256 -12.95 10.87 -21.69
N LYS A 257 -13.93 11.62 -21.19
CA LYS A 257 -13.77 12.45 -19.99
C LYS A 257 -13.51 11.61 -18.73
N GLU A 258 -14.17 10.47 -18.58
CA GLU A 258 -14.03 9.60 -17.41
C GLU A 258 -12.65 8.95 -17.41
N ILE A 259 -12.18 8.46 -18.57
CA ILE A 259 -10.82 7.93 -18.74
C ILE A 259 -9.78 9.01 -18.39
N SER A 260 -9.92 10.22 -18.92
CA SER A 260 -8.99 11.33 -18.64
C SER A 260 -8.95 11.72 -17.16
N LEU A 261 -10.12 11.75 -16.51
CA LEU A 261 -10.19 12.04 -15.08
C LEU A 261 -9.57 10.91 -14.26
N PHE A 262 -9.78 9.65 -14.65
CA PHE A 262 -9.17 8.49 -14.00
C PHE A 262 -7.65 8.58 -14.02
N PHE A 263 -7.04 8.84 -15.19
CA PHE A 263 -5.60 9.08 -15.32
C PHE A 263 -5.09 10.13 -14.35
N LEU A 264 -5.73 11.30 -14.37
CA LEU A 264 -5.31 12.42 -13.53
C LEU A 264 -5.37 12.03 -12.05
N ASN A 265 -6.40 11.30 -11.61
CA ASN A 265 -6.51 10.87 -10.22
C ASN A 265 -5.40 9.89 -9.83
N VAL A 266 -5.14 8.87 -10.66
CA VAL A 266 -4.07 7.90 -10.40
C VAL A 266 -2.72 8.61 -10.29
N SER A 267 -2.40 9.50 -11.23
CA SER A 267 -1.15 10.27 -11.21
C SER A 267 -1.03 11.19 -10.00
N LEU A 268 -2.09 11.94 -9.66
CA LEU A 268 -2.07 12.84 -8.49
C LEU A 268 -1.93 12.08 -7.16
N ASN A 269 -2.57 10.92 -7.03
CA ASN A 269 -2.47 10.12 -5.80
C ASN A 269 -1.07 9.53 -5.63
N ARG A 270 -0.41 9.12 -6.72
CA ARG A 270 1.00 8.72 -6.69
C ARG A 270 1.90 9.88 -6.27
N GLU A 271 1.75 11.05 -6.90
CA GLU A 271 2.56 12.22 -6.56
C GLU A 271 2.42 12.62 -5.07
N ARG A 272 1.21 12.49 -4.50
CA ARG A 272 0.99 12.74 -3.07
C ARG A 272 1.74 11.75 -2.19
N LEU A 273 1.74 10.46 -2.55
CA LEU A 273 2.47 9.43 -1.81
C LEU A 273 3.98 9.63 -1.94
N ASP A 274 4.51 9.84 -3.15
CA ASP A 274 5.94 10.02 -3.40
C ASP A 274 6.51 11.22 -2.62
N ASN A 275 5.70 12.26 -2.41
CA ASN A 275 6.07 13.43 -1.63
C ASN A 275 5.72 13.30 -0.14
N ALA A 276 4.97 12.28 0.28
CA ALA A 276 4.42 12.18 1.62
C ALA A 276 5.52 12.11 2.68
N LEU A 277 6.57 11.33 2.45
CA LEU A 277 7.65 11.11 3.40
C LEU A 277 8.98 11.67 2.88
N LYS A 278 9.52 12.65 3.59
CA LYS A 278 10.87 13.17 3.33
C LYS A 278 11.87 12.58 4.32
N LEU A 279 12.85 11.87 3.76
CA LEU A 279 14.03 11.42 4.50
C LEU A 279 14.97 12.62 4.69
N MET A 280 15.11 13.12 5.92
CA MET A 280 15.92 14.30 6.20
C MET A 280 17.41 13.98 6.20
N GLY A 281 18.01 13.82 5.02
CA GLY A 281 19.47 13.69 4.84
C GLY A 281 20.10 12.45 5.48
N ASP A 282 19.30 11.52 6.00
CA ASP A 282 19.78 10.28 6.60
C ASP A 282 20.01 9.22 5.52
N LEU A 283 21.29 8.98 5.21
CA LEU A 283 21.72 8.01 4.20
C LEU A 283 21.39 6.57 4.62
N TYR A 284 21.32 6.25 5.91
CA TYR A 284 21.00 4.91 6.38
C TYR A 284 19.54 4.58 6.13
N LEU A 285 18.65 5.47 6.54
CA LEU A 285 17.21 5.36 6.32
C LEU A 285 16.88 5.31 4.82
N ALA A 286 17.56 6.10 3.98
CA ALA A 286 17.42 6.02 2.52
C ALA A 286 17.88 4.68 1.93
N ARG A 287 18.90 4.05 2.49
CA ARG A 287 19.34 2.71 2.07
C ARG A 287 18.33 1.64 2.47
N ILE A 288 17.77 1.73 3.68
CA ILE A 288 16.70 0.82 4.13
C ILE A 288 15.49 0.93 3.22
N TYR A 289 14.99 2.15 2.98
CA TYR A 289 13.84 2.40 2.09
C TYR A 289 14.09 1.82 0.68
N LYS A 290 15.27 2.08 0.10
CA LYS A 290 15.63 1.50 -1.20
C LYS A 290 15.69 -0.04 -1.18
N SER A 291 16.22 -0.62 -0.12
CA SER A 291 16.30 -2.07 0.05
C SER A 291 14.93 -2.73 0.21
N LEU A 292 14.01 -2.08 0.93
CA LEU A 292 12.61 -2.50 1.01
C LEU A 292 11.96 -2.48 -0.37
N GLY A 293 12.09 -1.36 -1.11
CA GLY A 293 11.52 -1.26 -2.46
C GLY A 293 12.00 -2.37 -3.41
N LEU A 294 13.27 -2.77 -3.29
CA LEU A 294 13.82 -3.90 -4.05
C LEU A 294 13.22 -5.25 -3.60
N LYS A 295 13.15 -5.53 -2.29
CA LYS A 295 12.63 -6.80 -1.78
C LYS A 295 11.13 -6.96 -1.95
N LEU A 296 10.37 -5.87 -1.84
CA LEU A 296 8.93 -5.83 -2.03
C LEU A 296 8.52 -5.75 -3.52
N HIS A 297 9.49 -5.81 -4.44
CA HIS A 297 9.27 -5.72 -5.89
C HIS A 297 8.45 -4.48 -6.29
N VAL A 298 8.61 -3.37 -5.58
CA VAL A 298 7.81 -2.14 -5.80
C VAL A 298 7.95 -1.69 -7.26
N SER A 299 9.16 -1.68 -7.80
CA SER A 299 9.38 -1.29 -9.20
C SER A 299 8.73 -2.23 -10.22
N GLU A 300 8.53 -3.51 -9.92
CA GLU A 300 7.82 -4.41 -10.84
C GLU A 300 6.33 -4.06 -10.92
N TRP A 301 5.74 -3.76 -9.75
CA TRP A 301 4.37 -3.28 -9.64
C TRP A 301 4.19 -1.91 -10.28
N GLU A 302 5.11 -0.97 -10.06
CA GLU A 302 5.11 0.34 -10.74
C GLU A 302 5.15 0.18 -12.26
N ASN A 303 6.05 -0.69 -12.76
CA ASN A 303 6.14 -0.96 -14.19
C ASN A 303 4.87 -1.61 -14.74
N SER A 304 4.17 -2.44 -13.95
CA SER A 304 2.86 -3.01 -14.34
C SER A 304 1.81 -1.92 -14.45
N LEU A 305 1.69 -1.09 -13.43
CA LEU A 305 0.77 0.03 -13.40
C LEU A 305 1.01 1.00 -14.56
N GLU A 306 2.27 1.34 -14.86
CA GLU A 306 2.63 2.20 -15.99
C GLU A 306 2.25 1.60 -17.34
N ARG A 307 2.46 0.28 -17.52
CA ARG A 307 2.02 -0.41 -18.75
C ARG A 307 0.51 -0.37 -18.89
N ASN A 308 -0.23 -0.65 -17.82
CA ASN A 308 -1.69 -0.63 -17.81
C ASN A 308 -2.22 0.80 -18.08
N LEU A 309 -1.55 1.82 -17.52
CA LEU A 309 -1.88 3.23 -17.78
C LEU A 309 -1.61 3.55 -19.25
N LYS A 310 -0.52 3.08 -19.83
CA LYS A 310 -0.24 3.27 -21.25
C LYS A 310 -1.32 2.62 -22.13
N THR A 311 -1.71 1.39 -21.84
CA THR A 311 -2.78 0.68 -22.56
C THR A 311 -4.10 1.46 -22.52
N LEU A 312 -4.48 1.98 -21.35
CA LEU A 312 -5.68 2.79 -21.19
C LEU A 312 -5.60 4.10 -22.01
N SER A 313 -4.40 4.67 -22.15
CA SER A 313 -4.17 5.92 -22.91
C SER A 313 -4.28 5.65 -24.40
N ASP A 314 -3.77 4.51 -24.86
CA ASP A 314 -3.88 4.08 -26.25
C ASP A 314 -5.36 3.82 -26.61
N ILE A 315 -6.12 3.15 -25.72
CA ILE A 315 -7.58 2.97 -25.87
C ILE A 315 -8.29 4.32 -25.96
N TYR A 316 -7.96 5.26 -25.08
CA TYR A 316 -8.51 6.61 -25.10
C TYR A 316 -8.25 7.33 -26.42
N GLN A 317 -7.03 7.22 -26.95
CA GLN A 317 -6.67 7.85 -28.22
C GLN A 317 -7.46 7.24 -29.38
N LEU A 318 -7.58 5.91 -29.44
CA LEU A 318 -8.37 5.21 -30.45
C LEU A 318 -9.84 5.65 -30.43
N LEU A 319 -10.45 5.68 -29.24
CA LEU A 319 -11.84 6.12 -29.05
C LEU A 319 -12.06 7.57 -29.49
N ARG A 320 -11.08 8.44 -29.21
CA ARG A 320 -11.11 9.85 -29.60
C ARG A 320 -11.03 10.00 -31.12
N GLU A 321 -10.12 9.28 -31.77
CA GLU A 321 -9.96 9.30 -33.22
C GLU A 321 -11.23 8.80 -33.93
N ASP A 322 -11.81 7.67 -33.50
CA ASP A 322 -13.07 7.14 -34.02
C ASP A 322 -14.23 8.15 -33.89
N PHE A 323 -14.30 8.86 -32.76
CA PHE A 323 -15.35 9.85 -32.52
C PHE A 323 -15.24 11.06 -33.46
N PHE A 324 -14.04 11.62 -33.61
CA PHE A 324 -13.83 12.73 -34.54
C PHE A 324 -14.06 12.33 -35.99
N GLN A 325 -13.70 11.10 -36.38
CA GLN A 325 -13.98 10.60 -37.72
C GLN A 325 -15.47 10.44 -37.98
N LYS A 326 -16.25 9.94 -37.00
CA LYS A 326 -17.72 9.87 -37.11
C LYS A 326 -18.36 11.26 -37.24
N ILE A 327 -17.89 12.25 -36.48
CA ILE A 327 -18.37 13.64 -36.61
C ILE A 327 -18.05 14.19 -37.99
N ALA A 328 -16.82 13.99 -38.48
CA ALA A 328 -16.41 14.44 -39.81
C ALA A 328 -17.29 13.82 -40.90
N ASN A 329 -17.52 12.50 -40.84
CA ASN A 329 -18.40 11.80 -41.78
C ASN A 329 -19.86 12.29 -41.69
N PHE A 330 -20.36 12.57 -40.48
CA PHE A 330 -21.71 13.11 -40.30
C PHE A 330 -21.85 14.52 -40.88
N LEU A 331 -20.84 15.38 -40.69
CA LEU A 331 -20.78 16.70 -41.32
C LEU A 331 -20.74 16.57 -42.84
N GLU A 332 -19.96 15.63 -43.38
CA GLU A 332 -19.89 15.37 -44.83
C GLU A 332 -21.27 14.94 -45.37
N ILE A 333 -21.93 13.96 -44.74
CA ILE A 333 -23.28 13.51 -45.12
C ILE A 333 -24.28 14.68 -45.04
N THR A 334 -24.19 15.51 -44.00
CA THR A 334 -25.07 16.67 -43.83
C THR A 334 -24.88 17.68 -44.96
N ILE A 335 -23.64 17.94 -45.37
CA ILE A 335 -23.32 18.82 -46.51
C ILE A 335 -23.86 18.22 -47.81
N VAL A 336 -23.67 16.92 -48.04
CA VAL A 336 -24.20 16.22 -49.23
C VAL A 336 -25.72 16.31 -49.29
N ILE A 337 -26.43 16.11 -48.17
CA ILE A 337 -27.89 16.25 -48.10
C ILE A 337 -28.32 17.68 -48.38
N LEU A 338 -27.65 18.69 -47.80
CA LEU A 338 -27.92 20.11 -48.05
C LEU A 338 -27.82 20.44 -49.55
N ILE A 339 -26.74 19.99 -50.20
CA ILE A 339 -26.53 20.20 -51.64
C ILE A 339 -27.63 19.51 -52.46
N LEU A 340 -28.00 18.27 -52.13
CA LEU A 340 -29.08 17.54 -52.80
C LEU A 340 -30.42 18.28 -52.69
N VAL A 341 -30.75 18.78 -51.49
CA VAL A 341 -31.98 19.55 -51.26
C VAL A 341 -31.98 20.84 -52.08
N GLU A 342 -30.85 21.55 -52.14
CA GLU A 342 -30.71 22.77 -52.93
C GLU A 342 -30.89 22.52 -54.44
N ILE A 343 -30.30 21.44 -54.97
CA ILE A 343 -30.47 21.04 -56.38
C ILE A 343 -31.95 20.72 -56.69
N VAL A 344 -32.63 19.97 -55.83
CA VAL A 344 -34.05 19.62 -56.02
C VAL A 344 -34.94 20.86 -56.00
N LEU A 345 -34.72 21.77 -55.03
CA LEU A 345 -35.46 23.04 -54.96
C LEU A 345 -35.18 23.92 -56.17
N GLY A 346 -33.94 23.95 -56.67
CA GLY A 346 -33.57 24.66 -57.89
C GLY A 346 -34.31 24.12 -59.13
N LEU A 347 -34.36 22.80 -59.29
CA LEU A 347 -35.08 22.14 -60.39
C LEU A 347 -36.60 22.42 -60.33
N LEU A 348 -37.20 22.35 -59.15
CA LEU A 348 -38.63 22.66 -58.94
C LEU A 348 -38.99 24.12 -59.23
N ARG A 349 -38.01 25.03 -59.23
CA ARG A 349 -38.23 26.45 -59.52
C ARG A 349 -38.12 26.78 -61.02
N ILE A 350 -37.52 25.87 -61.80
CA ILE A 350 -37.30 26.01 -63.25
C ILE A 350 -38.39 25.28 -64.05
N LEU A 351 -38.95 24.20 -63.48
CA LEU A 351 -40.20 23.57 -63.90
C LEU A 351 -41.41 24.43 -63.51
#